data_AF-A0A7X7P1V8-F1
#
_entry.id   AF-A0A7X7P1V8-F1
#
_cell.length_a   1.000
_cell.length_b   1.000
_cell.length_c   1.000
_cell.angle_alpha   90.00
_cell.angle_beta   90.00
_cell.angle_gamma   90.00
#
_symmetry.space_group_name_H-M   'P 1'
#
loop_
_entity.id
_entity.type
_entity.pdbx_description
1 polymer ?
#
loop_
_entity_poly.entity_id
_entity_poly.type
_entity_poly.pdbx_seq_one_letter_code
_entity_poly.pdbx_strand_id
1 'polypeptide(L)'
;MPNDWKNLLSMESRGTRRQIGVATMLMVILPNMVICYIVLFSPQGAYSPIIKILIGGLVCLMAVGGYLLLNRYPRNVTRLRQYLKQIAEGELPAEIQLSETENDIRDVESFLNIILGELRRKVTLLETQLRLTREMQAALESQQRELLEAERHRVMINSLGAACHHIGQPATLLRAHLHFLKNQSTGAKEHAEIEECEKALDDIADVLDKLRRVSAYRTVPYRTFPVGGRPLGEDKEILDIE
;
A
#
# COMPACT_ATOMS: atom_id res chain seq x y z
N MET A 1 2.35 15.30 24.50
CA MET A 1 1.19 15.27 25.40
C MET A 1 0.06 14.40 24.82
N PRO A 2 -0.04 13.09 25.13
CA PRO A 2 -1.15 12.29 24.59
C PRO A 2 -1.88 11.36 25.59
N ASN A 3 -1.89 11.63 26.90
CA ASN A 3 -2.49 10.70 27.90
C ASN A 3 -3.77 11.18 28.62
N ASP A 4 -4.20 12.43 28.50
CA ASP A 4 -5.37 12.93 29.25
C ASP A 4 -6.73 12.51 28.68
N TRP A 5 -6.82 12.26 27.37
CA TRP A 5 -8.10 11.96 26.72
C TRP A 5 -8.71 10.61 27.15
N LYS A 6 -7.87 9.62 27.46
CA LYS A 6 -8.34 8.29 27.89
C LYS A 6 -8.95 8.32 29.29
N ASN A 7 -8.44 9.20 30.17
CA ASN A 7 -8.92 9.30 31.54
C ASN A 7 -10.27 10.04 31.62
N LEU A 8 -10.45 11.11 30.85
CA LEU A 8 -11.71 11.87 30.76
C LEU A 8 -12.88 11.00 30.27
N LEU A 9 -12.69 10.21 29.20
CA LEU A 9 -13.71 9.27 28.69
C LEU A 9 -13.99 8.09 29.67
N SER A 10 -13.01 7.69 30.48
CA SER A 10 -13.16 6.56 31.41
C SER A 10 -13.85 6.92 32.72
N MET A 11 -13.67 8.15 33.21
CA MET A 11 -14.26 8.61 34.46
C MET A 11 -15.76 8.84 34.34
N GLU A 12 -16.22 9.35 33.19
CA GLU A 12 -17.64 9.54 32.93
C GLU A 12 -18.37 8.19 32.83
N SER A 13 -17.87 7.23 32.04
CA SER A 13 -18.55 5.94 31.83
C SER A 13 -18.67 5.06 33.09
N ARG A 14 -17.71 5.11 34.02
CA ARG A 14 -17.77 4.38 35.30
C ARG A 14 -18.67 5.07 36.32
N GLY A 15 -18.67 6.40 36.33
CA GLY A 15 -19.60 7.21 37.11
C GLY A 15 -21.04 6.99 36.67
N THR A 16 -21.31 7.08 35.37
CA THR A 16 -22.64 6.92 34.78
C THR A 16 -23.22 5.53 35.01
N ARG A 17 -22.43 4.44 34.89
CA ARG A 17 -22.93 3.09 35.21
C ARG A 17 -23.30 2.91 36.68
N ARG A 18 -22.52 3.49 37.60
CA ARG A 18 -22.83 3.47 39.04
C ARG A 18 -24.03 4.36 39.37
N GLN A 19 -24.10 5.55 38.79
CA GLN A 19 -25.23 6.47 38.93
C GLN A 19 -26.53 5.88 38.35
N ILE A 20 -26.47 5.19 37.21
CA ILE A 20 -27.58 4.43 36.63
C ILE A 20 -28.00 3.30 37.57
N GLY A 21 -27.04 2.52 38.09
CA GLY A 21 -27.32 1.45 39.06
C GLY A 21 -28.03 1.98 40.30
N VAL A 22 -27.54 3.09 40.85
CA VAL A 22 -28.13 3.78 41.99
C VAL A 22 -29.51 4.36 41.65
N ALA A 23 -29.70 4.94 40.46
CA ALA A 23 -30.98 5.47 40.00
C ALA A 23 -32.02 4.35 39.78
N THR A 24 -31.65 3.21 39.19
CA THR A 24 -32.52 2.03 39.11
C THR A 24 -32.88 1.51 40.49
N MET A 25 -31.92 1.48 41.42
CA MET A 25 -32.15 0.98 42.77
C MET A 25 -33.10 1.91 43.55
N LEU A 26 -32.92 3.23 43.45
CA LEU A 26 -33.83 4.25 43.99
C LEU A 26 -35.21 4.19 43.35
N MET A 27 -35.30 4.03 42.01
CA MET A 27 -36.56 3.88 41.28
C MET A 27 -37.35 2.62 41.65
N VAL A 28 -36.73 1.61 42.27
CA VAL A 28 -37.42 0.41 42.75
C VAL A 28 -37.73 0.50 44.25
N ILE A 29 -36.78 1.00 45.05
CA ILE A 29 -36.92 1.06 46.51
C ILE A 29 -37.92 2.12 46.94
N LEU A 30 -37.87 3.32 46.36
CA LEU A 30 -38.68 4.47 46.78
C LEU A 30 -40.18 4.22 46.51
N PRO A 31 -40.60 3.70 45.34
CA PRO A 31 -41.97 3.27 45.09
C PRO A 31 -42.47 2.19 46.05
N ASN A 32 -41.66 1.16 46.29
CA ASN A 32 -42.03 0.06 47.18
C ASN A 32 -42.16 0.52 48.64
N MET A 33 -41.29 1.43 49.09
CA MET A 33 -41.38 2.05 50.42
C MET A 33 -42.67 2.86 50.59
N VAL A 34 -43.06 3.64 49.57
CA VAL A 34 -44.31 4.42 49.58
C VAL A 34 -45.54 3.50 49.61
N ILE A 35 -45.55 2.43 48.81
CA ILE A 35 -46.63 1.44 48.79
C ILE A 35 -46.72 0.73 50.15
N CYS A 36 -45.59 0.31 50.71
CA CYS A 36 -45.49 -0.34 52.02
C CYS A 36 -46.04 0.56 53.14
N TYR A 37 -45.67 1.85 53.14
CA TYR A 37 -46.17 2.83 54.10
C TYR A 37 -47.70 3.00 54.03
N ILE A 38 -48.26 3.10 52.83
CA ILE A 38 -49.71 3.28 52.62
C ILE A 38 -50.52 2.04 53.05
N VAL A 39 -49.96 0.84 52.88
CA VAL A 39 -50.63 -0.43 53.20
C VAL A 39 -50.50 -0.79 54.68
N LEU A 40 -49.31 -0.68 55.27
CA LEU A 40 -49.01 -1.18 56.61
C LEU A 40 -49.13 -0.13 57.73
N PHE A 41 -48.86 1.14 57.43
CA PHE A 41 -48.70 2.19 58.44
C PHE A 41 -49.77 3.29 58.38
N SER A 42 -50.61 3.30 57.35
CA SER A 42 -51.70 4.28 57.23
C SER A 42 -52.73 4.10 58.36
N PRO A 43 -52.99 5.14 59.18
CA PRO A 43 -53.98 5.07 60.25
C PRO A 43 -55.36 4.72 59.68
N GLN A 44 -56.08 3.82 60.34
CA GLN A 44 -57.44 3.44 59.93
C GLN A 44 -58.33 4.69 59.95
N GLY A 45 -58.84 5.10 58.78
CA GLY A 45 -59.70 6.27 58.61
C GLY A 45 -59.04 7.56 58.07
N ALA A 46 -57.71 7.61 57.91
CA ALA A 46 -57.04 8.84 57.46
C ALA A 46 -57.24 9.18 55.95
N TYR A 47 -57.51 8.17 55.12
CA TYR A 47 -57.69 8.35 53.66
C TYR A 47 -58.79 7.45 53.12
N SER A 48 -59.59 7.99 52.18
CA SER A 48 -60.54 7.20 51.39
C SER A 48 -59.79 6.12 50.60
N PRO A 49 -60.36 4.89 50.44
CA PRO A 49 -59.74 3.82 49.67
C PRO A 49 -59.39 4.22 48.22
N ILE A 50 -60.15 5.16 47.65
CA ILE A 50 -59.93 5.68 46.30
C ILE A 50 -58.59 6.42 46.19
N ILE A 51 -58.23 7.21 47.21
CA ILE A 51 -56.99 8.00 47.22
C ILE A 51 -55.76 7.08 47.31
N LYS A 52 -55.86 5.97 48.06
CA LYS A 52 -54.78 4.98 48.17
C LYS A 52 -54.46 4.33 46.83
N ILE A 53 -55.50 3.95 46.06
CA ILE A 53 -55.35 3.37 44.73
C ILE A 53 -54.72 4.38 43.77
N LEU A 54 -55.11 5.65 43.85
CA LEU A 54 -54.63 6.72 42.96
C LEU A 54 -53.13 7.01 43.19
N ILE A 55 -52.68 7.08 44.45
CA ILE A 55 -51.26 7.27 44.78
C ILE A 55 -50.43 6.06 44.34
N GLY A 56 -50.90 4.83 44.60
CA GLY A 56 -50.24 3.61 44.16
C GLY A 56 -50.10 3.53 42.63
N GLY A 57 -51.15 3.93 41.90
CA GLY A 57 -51.13 4.02 40.44
C GLY A 57 -50.11 5.03 39.91
N LEU A 58 -50.05 6.23 40.50
CA LEU A 58 -49.09 7.28 40.11
C LEU A 58 -47.63 6.83 40.33
N VAL A 59 -47.38 6.17 41.46
CA VAL A 59 -46.06 5.66 41.84
C VAL A 59 -45.61 4.53 40.89
N CYS A 60 -46.50 3.60 40.55
CA CYS A 60 -46.22 2.58 39.52
C CYS A 60 -45.97 3.21 38.14
N LEU A 61 -46.73 4.23 37.75
CA LEU A 61 -46.56 4.92 36.47
C LEU A 61 -45.19 5.60 36.37
N MET A 62 -44.75 6.28 37.43
CA MET A 62 -43.40 6.86 37.49
C MET A 62 -42.30 5.79 37.46
N ALA A 63 -42.47 4.67 38.16
CA ALA A 63 -41.50 3.58 38.16
C ALA A 63 -41.34 2.95 36.76
N VAL A 64 -42.46 2.71 36.05
CA VAL A 64 -42.45 2.18 34.68
C VAL A 64 -41.84 3.18 33.71
N GLY A 65 -42.19 4.47 33.80
CA GLY A 65 -41.60 5.53 32.97
C GLY A 65 -40.10 5.67 33.16
N GLY A 66 -39.64 5.63 34.42
CA GLY A 66 -38.22 5.67 34.75
C GLY A 66 -37.46 4.44 34.25
N TYR A 67 -38.03 3.25 34.38
CA TYR A 67 -37.44 2.01 33.88
C TYR A 67 -37.26 2.02 32.35
N LEU A 68 -38.25 2.53 31.61
CA LEU A 68 -38.18 2.66 30.15
C LEU A 68 -37.08 3.63 29.71
N LEU A 69 -36.94 4.77 30.41
CA LEU A 69 -35.87 5.75 30.15
C LEU A 69 -34.48 5.15 30.41
N LEU A 70 -34.31 4.47 31.54
CA LEU A 70 -33.04 3.84 31.95
C LEU A 70 -32.60 2.71 31.01
N ASN A 71 -33.53 1.95 30.43
CA ASN A 71 -33.18 0.85 29.52
C ASN A 71 -32.81 1.34 28.10
N ARG A 72 -33.19 2.56 27.72
CA ARG A 72 -32.95 3.10 26.37
C ARG A 72 -31.53 3.63 26.19
N TYR A 73 -30.99 4.31 27.19
CA TYR A 73 -29.63 4.85 27.19
C TYR A 73 -28.50 3.80 26.96
N PRO A 74 -28.48 2.65 27.66
CA PRO A 74 -27.43 1.64 27.48
C PRO A 74 -27.45 1.00 26.09
N ARG A 75 -28.62 0.99 25.42
CA ARG A 75 -28.75 0.47 24.04
C ARG A 75 -27.98 1.33 23.04
N ASN A 76 -28.06 2.67 23.16
CA ASN A 76 -27.30 3.61 22.32
C ASN A 76 -25.79 3.47 22.54
N VAL A 77 -25.35 3.38 23.80
CA VAL A 77 -23.93 3.18 24.14
C VAL A 77 -23.38 1.87 23.58
N THR A 78 -24.20 0.80 23.59
CA THR A 78 -23.79 -0.50 23.05
C THR A 78 -23.62 -0.45 21.53
N ARG A 79 -24.55 0.21 20.82
CA ARG A 79 -24.44 0.43 19.37
C ARG A 79 -23.23 1.27 19.00
N LEU A 80 -23.00 2.38 19.71
CA LEU A 80 -21.84 3.23 19.50
C LEU A 80 -20.53 2.44 19.62
N ARG A 81 -20.42 1.60 20.66
CA ARG A 81 -19.25 0.73 20.84
C ARG A 81 -19.07 -0.24 19.67
N GLN A 82 -20.15 -0.80 19.14
CA GLN A 82 -20.10 -1.71 17.98
C GLN A 82 -19.60 -0.98 16.73
N TYR A 83 -20.12 0.22 16.44
CA TYR A 83 -19.64 1.01 15.29
C TYR A 83 -18.17 1.43 15.44
N LEU A 84 -17.75 1.86 16.63
CA LEU A 84 -16.35 2.19 16.90
C LEU A 84 -15.44 0.96 16.73
N LYS A 85 -15.92 -0.22 17.12
CA LYS A 85 -15.19 -1.47 16.92
C LYS A 85 -15.02 -1.77 15.43
N GLN A 86 -16.07 -1.65 14.62
CA GLN A 86 -16.01 -1.85 13.17
C GLN A 86 -14.99 -0.90 12.50
N ILE A 87 -15.03 0.39 12.86
CA ILE A 87 -14.08 1.39 12.35
C ILE A 87 -12.64 1.01 12.73
N ALA A 88 -12.41 0.54 13.97
CA ALA A 88 -11.10 0.10 14.42
C ALA A 88 -10.62 -1.18 13.72
N GLU A 89 -11.55 -2.04 13.28
CA GLU A 89 -11.27 -3.24 12.48
C GLU A 89 -11.06 -2.92 10.99
N GLY A 90 -11.19 -1.65 10.59
CA GLY A 90 -10.98 -1.18 9.21
C GLY A 90 -12.25 -1.19 8.35
N GLU A 91 -13.40 -1.59 8.91
CA GLU A 91 -14.69 -1.55 8.23
C GLU A 91 -15.34 -0.17 8.45
N LEU A 92 -15.56 0.59 7.36
CA LEU A 92 -16.18 1.92 7.42
C LEU A 92 -17.69 1.82 7.11
N PRO A 93 -18.58 1.76 8.12
CA PRO A 93 -20.02 1.58 7.92
C PRO A 93 -20.66 2.75 7.15
N ALA A 94 -21.73 2.51 6.37
CA ALA A 94 -22.37 3.53 5.52
C ALA A 94 -22.71 4.82 6.28
N GLU A 95 -23.32 4.65 7.45
CA GLU A 95 -23.79 5.70 8.33
C GLU A 95 -23.93 5.12 9.75
N ILE A 96 -23.69 5.94 10.76
CA ILE A 96 -23.95 5.61 12.17
C ILE A 96 -25.34 6.15 12.49
N GLN A 97 -26.24 5.27 12.91
CA GLN A 97 -27.59 5.62 13.34
C GLN A 97 -27.76 5.27 14.82
N LEU A 98 -28.04 6.27 15.65
CA LEU A 98 -28.36 6.13 17.08
C LEU A 98 -29.86 6.40 17.28
N SER A 99 -30.46 5.98 18.41
CA SER A 99 -31.90 6.23 18.61
C SER A 99 -32.18 7.69 18.94
N GLU A 100 -32.89 8.36 18.03
CA GLU A 100 -33.40 9.74 18.11
C GLU A 100 -34.30 9.98 19.32
N THR A 101 -33.71 10.36 20.45
CA THR A 101 -34.54 10.65 21.65
C THR A 101 -34.04 11.84 22.46
N GLU A 102 -32.74 12.16 22.39
CA GLU A 102 -32.14 13.32 23.06
C GLU A 102 -31.24 14.08 22.09
N ASN A 103 -31.17 15.41 22.23
CA ASN A 103 -30.38 16.29 21.36
C ASN A 103 -28.90 15.90 21.38
N ASP A 104 -28.33 15.61 22.56
CA ASP A 104 -26.91 15.26 22.71
C ASP A 104 -26.54 13.98 21.92
N ILE A 105 -27.44 12.99 21.87
CA ILE A 105 -27.22 11.76 21.09
C ILE A 105 -27.25 12.04 19.59
N ARG A 106 -28.10 12.97 19.14
CA ARG A 106 -28.15 13.41 17.74
C ARG A 106 -26.91 14.20 17.35
N ASP A 107 -26.38 15.01 18.26
CA ASP A 107 -25.13 15.74 18.03
C ASP A 107 -23.95 14.77 17.89
N VAL A 108 -23.86 13.78 18.79
CA VAL A 108 -22.84 12.71 18.70
C VAL A 108 -22.95 11.94 17.39
N GLU A 109 -24.16 11.59 16.96
CA GLU A 109 -24.40 10.92 15.68
C GLU A 109 -23.90 11.76 14.49
N SER A 110 -24.27 13.04 14.46
CA SER A 110 -23.85 14.00 13.44
C SER A 110 -22.32 14.11 13.36
N PHE A 111 -21.66 14.32 14.51
CA PHE A 111 -20.19 14.41 14.56
C PHE A 111 -19.51 13.13 14.09
N LEU A 112 -20.02 11.96 14.50
CA LEU A 112 -19.47 10.68 14.09
C LEU A 112 -19.61 10.46 12.59
N ASN A 113 -20.74 10.83 11.99
CA ASN A 113 -20.95 10.74 10.54
C ASN A 113 -20.05 11.71 9.76
N ILE A 114 -19.78 12.91 10.30
CA ILE A 114 -18.80 13.84 9.73
C ILE A 114 -17.40 13.22 9.75
N ILE A 115 -16.98 12.68 10.90
CA ILE A 115 -15.66 12.03 11.05
C ILE A 115 -15.55 10.84 10.09
N LEU A 116 -16.60 10.04 9.97
CA LEU A 116 -16.64 8.88 9.08
C LEU A 116 -16.52 9.28 7.61
N GLY A 117 -17.18 10.36 7.19
CA GLY A 117 -17.04 10.94 5.87
C GLY A 117 -15.61 11.42 5.58
N GLU A 118 -14.99 12.07 6.55
CA GLU A 118 -13.60 12.54 6.42
C GLU A 118 -12.60 11.38 6.39
N LEU A 119 -12.80 10.35 7.21
CA LEU A 119 -11.99 9.13 7.18
C LEU A 119 -12.08 8.43 5.83
N ARG A 120 -13.28 8.28 5.26
CA ARG A 120 -13.46 7.73 3.92
C ARG A 120 -12.71 8.52 2.86
N ARG A 121 -12.88 9.85 2.86
CA ARG A 121 -12.18 10.72 1.91
C ARG A 121 -10.67 10.55 2.01
N LYS A 122 -10.11 10.49 3.23
CA LYS A 122 -8.68 10.26 3.44
C LYS A 122 -8.22 8.88 2.98
N VAL A 123 -8.99 7.83 3.22
CA VAL A 123 -8.67 6.47 2.74
C VAL A 123 -8.61 6.45 1.21
N THR A 124 -9.64 6.95 0.53
CA THR A 124 -9.66 7.00 -0.94
C THR A 124 -8.51 7.84 -1.51
N LEU A 125 -8.17 8.94 -0.86
CA LEU A 125 -7.03 9.78 -1.26
C LEU A 125 -5.71 9.04 -1.11
N LEU A 126 -5.49 8.36 0.01
CA LEU A 126 -4.26 7.58 0.25
C LEU A 126 -4.14 6.40 -0.72
N GLU A 127 -5.22 5.70 -1.00
CA GLU A 127 -5.25 4.63 -2.01
C GLU A 127 -4.84 5.15 -3.39
N THR A 128 -5.36 6.33 -3.76
CA THR A 128 -5.02 6.99 -5.02
C THR A 128 -3.55 7.40 -5.06
N GLN A 129 -3.03 8.01 -4.00
CA GLN A 129 -1.62 8.40 -3.89
C GLN A 129 -0.68 7.19 -3.95
N LEU A 130 -1.03 6.10 -3.27
CA LEU A 130 -0.25 4.87 -3.29
C LEU A 130 -0.19 4.27 -4.70
N ARG A 131 -1.32 4.28 -5.41
CA ARG A 131 -1.39 3.82 -6.80
C ARG A 131 -0.50 4.66 -7.71
N LEU A 132 -0.62 5.99 -7.66
CA LEU A 132 0.20 6.91 -8.45
C LEU A 132 1.70 6.73 -8.17
N THR A 133 2.06 6.58 -6.90
CA THR A 133 3.46 6.37 -6.50
C THR A 133 4.03 5.08 -7.10
N ARG A 134 3.25 3.99 -7.09
CA ARG A 134 3.66 2.71 -7.69
C ARG A 134 3.79 2.81 -9.21
N GLU A 135 2.85 3.47 -9.87
CA GLU A 135 2.88 3.69 -11.32
C GLU A 135 4.12 4.53 -11.72
N MET A 136 4.41 5.60 -10.97
CA MET A 136 5.60 6.42 -11.17
C MET A 136 6.90 5.64 -10.92
N GLN A 137 6.95 4.82 -9.88
CA GLN A 137 8.12 3.98 -9.61
C GLN A 137 8.37 2.98 -10.75
N ALA A 138 7.33 2.29 -11.22
CA ALA A 138 7.46 1.36 -12.34
C ALA A 138 7.92 2.06 -13.63
N ALA A 139 7.42 3.26 -13.91
CA ALA A 139 7.85 4.06 -15.05
C ALA A 139 9.33 4.46 -14.93
N LEU A 140 9.77 4.92 -13.75
CA LEU A 140 11.17 5.26 -13.50
C LEU A 140 12.11 4.06 -13.66
N GLU A 141 11.73 2.90 -13.13
CA GLU A 141 12.52 1.66 -13.30
C GLU A 141 12.64 1.27 -14.78
N SER A 142 11.57 1.43 -15.57
CA SER A 142 11.61 1.19 -17.01
C SER A 142 12.56 2.15 -17.73
N GLN A 143 12.44 3.46 -17.44
CA GLN A 143 13.31 4.48 -18.04
C GLN A 143 14.79 4.28 -17.66
N GLN A 144 15.06 3.90 -16.41
CA GLN A 144 16.42 3.61 -15.97
C GLN A 144 17.03 2.42 -16.71
N ARG A 145 16.25 1.35 -16.98
CA ARG A 145 16.73 0.21 -17.75
C ARG A 145 17.06 0.61 -19.20
N GLU A 146 16.17 1.36 -19.84
CA GLU A 146 16.39 1.85 -21.21
C GLU A 146 17.63 2.75 -21.30
N LEU A 147 17.79 3.68 -20.35
CA LEU A 147 18.98 4.53 -20.27
C LEU A 147 20.25 3.74 -20.01
N LEU A 148 20.21 2.75 -19.12
CA LEU A 148 21.35 1.88 -18.83
C LEU A 148 21.77 1.08 -20.07
N GLU A 149 20.79 0.56 -20.82
CA GLU A 149 21.05 -0.15 -22.06
C GLU A 149 21.64 0.78 -23.12
N ALA A 150 21.08 1.98 -23.30
CA ALA A 150 21.61 2.98 -24.22
C ALA A 150 23.05 3.39 -23.86
N GLU A 151 23.34 3.61 -22.57
CA GLU A 151 24.68 3.98 -22.12
C GLU A 151 25.68 2.84 -22.31
N ARG A 152 25.28 1.58 -22.03
CA ARG A 152 26.10 0.41 -22.33
C ARG A 152 26.44 0.30 -23.81
N HIS A 153 25.47 0.51 -24.69
CA HIS A 153 25.70 0.53 -26.13
C HIS A 153 26.68 1.64 -26.52
N ARG A 154 26.47 2.86 -25.99
CA ARG A 154 27.35 4.00 -26.26
C ARG A 154 28.79 3.73 -25.84
N VAL A 155 28.99 3.22 -24.62
CA VAL A 155 30.32 2.87 -24.09
C VAL A 155 30.97 1.79 -24.94
N MET A 156 30.24 0.73 -25.31
CA MET A 156 30.76 -0.35 -26.16
C MET A 156 31.24 0.16 -27.51
N ILE A 157 30.44 0.97 -28.21
CA ILE A 157 30.80 1.56 -29.52
C ILE A 157 32.05 2.45 -29.38
N ASN A 158 32.11 3.29 -28.35
CA ASN A 158 33.27 4.14 -28.10
C ASN A 158 34.54 3.31 -27.83
N SER A 159 34.43 2.25 -27.02
CA SER A 159 35.55 1.34 -26.76
C SER A 159 35.99 0.57 -28.01
N LEU A 160 35.05 0.13 -28.85
CA LEU A 160 35.36 -0.55 -30.11
C LEU A 160 36.09 0.38 -31.08
N GLY A 161 35.64 1.64 -31.22
CA GLY A 161 36.32 2.65 -32.03
C GLY A 161 37.75 2.88 -31.55
N ALA A 162 37.95 3.03 -30.24
CA ALA A 162 39.29 3.17 -29.65
C ALA A 162 40.17 1.93 -29.91
N ALA A 163 39.64 0.72 -29.72
CA ALA A 163 40.36 -0.51 -30.00
C ALA A 163 40.76 -0.62 -31.49
N CYS A 164 39.86 -0.27 -32.41
CA CYS A 164 40.15 -0.27 -33.85
C CYS A 164 41.27 0.71 -34.19
N HIS A 165 41.31 1.89 -33.56
CA HIS A 165 42.42 2.84 -33.72
C HIS A 165 43.75 2.28 -33.20
N HIS A 166 43.74 1.67 -32.00
CA HIS A 166 44.95 1.10 -31.40
C HIS A 166 45.49 -0.13 -32.15
N ILE A 167 44.63 -0.93 -32.81
CA ILE A 167 45.05 -2.10 -33.61
C ILE A 167 45.43 -1.69 -35.03
N GLY A 168 44.75 -0.70 -35.62
CA GLY A 168 45.05 -0.22 -36.97
C GLY A 168 46.46 0.38 -37.10
N GLN A 169 46.99 0.99 -36.04
CA GLN A 169 48.36 1.52 -35.99
C GLN A 169 49.44 0.45 -36.18
N PRO A 170 49.56 -0.59 -35.33
CA PRO A 170 50.55 -1.64 -35.50
C PRO A 170 50.32 -2.45 -36.78
N ALA A 171 49.07 -2.64 -37.23
CA ALA A 171 48.80 -3.29 -38.52
C ALA A 171 49.36 -2.49 -39.71
N THR A 172 49.19 -1.16 -39.70
CA THR A 172 49.76 -0.27 -40.73
C THR A 172 51.30 -0.32 -40.72
N LEU A 173 51.90 -0.33 -39.52
CA LEU A 173 53.35 -0.45 -39.35
C LEU A 173 53.87 -1.81 -39.86
N LEU A 174 53.21 -2.90 -39.51
CA LEU A 174 53.56 -4.25 -40.00
C LEU A 174 53.50 -4.33 -41.51
N ARG A 175 52.44 -3.78 -42.13
CA ARG A 175 52.28 -3.74 -43.58
C ARG A 175 53.41 -2.97 -44.27
N ALA A 176 53.83 -1.83 -43.70
CA ALA A 176 54.98 -1.09 -44.21
C ALA A 176 56.28 -1.92 -44.14
N HIS A 177 56.52 -2.61 -43.02
CA HIS A 177 57.71 -3.47 -42.87
C HIS A 177 57.72 -4.66 -43.85
N LEU A 178 56.58 -5.32 -44.05
CA LEU A 178 56.48 -6.41 -45.03
C LEU A 178 56.73 -5.93 -46.45
N HIS A 179 56.21 -4.76 -46.83
CA HIS A 179 56.49 -4.16 -48.13
C HIS A 179 58.00 -3.88 -48.31
N PHE A 180 58.70 -3.40 -47.28
CA PHE A 180 60.16 -3.24 -47.33
C PHE A 180 60.93 -4.56 -47.41
N LEU A 181 60.49 -5.60 -46.70
CA LEU A 181 61.10 -6.93 -46.73
C LEU A 181 60.90 -7.60 -48.09
N LYS A 182 59.69 -7.47 -48.67
CA LYS A 182 59.38 -7.94 -50.02
C LYS A 182 60.34 -7.33 -51.04
N ASN A 183 60.56 -6.02 -50.98
CA ASN A 183 61.46 -5.33 -51.91
C ASN A 183 62.95 -5.68 -51.74
N GLN A 184 63.35 -6.34 -50.65
CA GLN A 184 64.73 -6.75 -50.35
C GLN A 184 64.97 -8.26 -50.50
N SER A 185 63.93 -9.09 -50.46
CA SER A 185 64.06 -10.54 -50.60
C SER A 185 64.43 -10.94 -52.03
N THR A 186 65.31 -11.93 -52.17
CA THR A 186 65.78 -12.44 -53.48
C THR A 186 65.33 -13.87 -53.76
N GLY A 187 64.79 -14.57 -52.75
CA GLY A 187 64.29 -15.93 -52.85
C GLY A 187 62.78 -16.01 -53.13
N ALA A 188 62.38 -16.85 -54.10
CA ALA A 188 60.97 -17.07 -54.43
C ALA A 188 60.14 -17.60 -53.25
N LYS A 189 60.76 -18.34 -52.32
CA LYS A 189 60.10 -18.87 -51.12
C LYS A 189 59.86 -17.79 -50.05
N GLU A 190 60.82 -16.91 -49.82
CA GLU A 190 60.66 -15.76 -48.90
C GLU A 190 59.59 -14.79 -49.40
N HIS A 191 59.55 -14.54 -50.71
CA HIS A 191 58.48 -13.74 -51.32
C HIS A 191 57.09 -14.32 -51.06
N ALA A 192 56.92 -15.63 -51.21
CA ALA A 192 55.63 -16.29 -50.96
C ALA A 192 55.19 -16.20 -49.49
N GLU A 193 56.13 -16.36 -48.54
CA GLU A 193 55.84 -16.23 -47.10
C GLU A 193 55.48 -14.77 -46.71
N ILE A 194 56.15 -13.78 -47.31
CA ILE A 194 55.84 -12.35 -47.11
C ILE A 194 54.46 -12.00 -47.71
N GLU A 195 54.13 -12.53 -48.89
CA GLU A 195 52.83 -12.34 -49.54
C GLU A 195 51.68 -12.94 -48.72
N GLU A 196 51.90 -14.10 -48.08
CA GLU A 196 50.93 -14.70 -47.16
C GLU A 196 50.69 -13.82 -45.92
N CYS A 197 51.75 -13.21 -45.37
CA CYS A 197 51.64 -12.25 -44.26
C CYS A 197 50.95 -10.93 -44.66
N GLU A 198 51.20 -10.41 -45.87
CA GLU A 198 50.47 -9.24 -46.39
C GLU A 198 48.97 -9.55 -46.52
N LYS A 199 48.63 -10.74 -47.04
CA LYS A 199 47.23 -11.18 -47.16
C LYS A 199 46.53 -11.28 -45.80
N ALA A 200 47.20 -11.85 -44.80
CA ALA A 200 46.66 -11.90 -43.43
C ALA A 200 46.45 -10.50 -42.80
N LEU A 201 47.29 -9.53 -43.14
CA LEU A 201 47.12 -8.13 -42.69
C LEU A 201 45.98 -7.41 -43.39
N ASP A 202 45.75 -7.69 -44.68
CA ASP A 202 44.60 -7.16 -45.39
C ASP A 202 43.29 -7.76 -44.84
N ASP A 203 43.26 -9.05 -44.48
CA ASP A 203 42.13 -9.66 -43.77
C ASP A 203 41.85 -8.96 -42.42
N ILE A 204 42.91 -8.61 -41.66
CA ILE A 204 42.78 -7.85 -40.41
C ILE A 204 42.24 -6.43 -40.68
N ALA A 205 42.73 -5.76 -41.72
CA ALA A 205 42.27 -4.42 -42.09
C ALA A 205 40.79 -4.41 -42.50
N ASP A 206 40.35 -5.42 -43.23
CA ASP A 206 38.96 -5.61 -43.63
C ASP A 206 38.05 -5.87 -42.41
N VAL A 207 38.50 -6.68 -41.46
CA VAL A 207 37.76 -6.91 -40.20
C VAL A 207 37.66 -5.62 -39.38
N LEU A 208 38.75 -4.84 -39.28
CA LEU A 208 38.75 -3.56 -38.57
C LEU A 208 37.83 -2.52 -39.24
N ASP A 209 37.81 -2.45 -40.58
CA ASP A 209 36.91 -1.51 -41.28
C ASP A 209 35.45 -1.93 -41.16
N LYS A 210 35.15 -3.24 -41.16
CA LYS A 210 33.81 -3.77 -40.84
C LYS A 210 33.39 -3.37 -39.43
N LEU A 211 34.24 -3.63 -38.41
CA LEU A 211 33.94 -3.29 -37.01
C LEU A 211 33.75 -1.78 -36.79
N ARG A 212 34.48 -0.94 -37.52
CA ARG A 212 34.35 0.53 -37.45
C ARG A 212 33.04 1.05 -38.04
N ARG A 213 32.44 0.33 -38.99
CA ARG A 213 31.16 0.69 -39.63
C ARG A 213 29.94 0.22 -38.85
N VAL A 214 30.10 -0.68 -37.87
CA VAL A 214 28.98 -1.14 -37.03
C VAL A 214 28.51 0.02 -36.14
N SER A 215 27.36 0.59 -36.47
CA SER A 215 26.73 1.68 -35.71
C SER A 215 25.70 1.19 -34.69
N ALA A 216 25.32 -0.09 -34.73
CA ALA A 216 24.33 -0.68 -33.84
C ALA A 216 24.75 -2.11 -33.47
N TYR A 217 24.86 -2.38 -32.17
CA TYR A 217 24.91 -3.74 -31.64
C TYR A 217 23.52 -4.09 -31.12
N ARG A 218 23.01 -5.28 -31.45
CA ARG A 218 21.78 -5.80 -30.86
C ARG A 218 22.15 -6.92 -29.89
N THR A 219 21.85 -6.73 -28.61
CA THR A 219 21.98 -7.81 -27.64
C THR A 219 20.88 -8.83 -27.89
N VAL A 220 21.26 -10.02 -28.33
CA VAL A 220 20.34 -11.16 -28.43
C VAL A 220 20.24 -11.78 -27.02
N PRO A 221 19.03 -12.01 -26.47
CA PRO A 221 18.87 -12.57 -25.15
C PRO A 221 19.60 -13.92 -25.05
N TYR A 222 20.49 -14.03 -24.05
CA TYR A 222 21.25 -15.24 -23.79
C TYR A 222 20.31 -16.29 -23.18
N ARG A 223 19.67 -17.08 -24.05
CA ARG A 223 18.73 -18.16 -23.73
C ARG A 223 17.39 -17.68 -23.17
N THR A 224 16.35 -17.78 -23.98
CA THR A 224 15.02 -18.14 -23.49
C THR A 224 15.10 -19.57 -22.95
N PHE A 225 15.42 -19.74 -21.67
CA PHE A 225 15.09 -21.00 -21.01
C PHE A 225 13.56 -21.04 -20.85
N PRO A 226 12.84 -22.01 -21.46
CA PRO A 226 11.47 -22.24 -21.06
C PRO A 226 11.49 -22.70 -19.60
N VAL A 227 10.73 -22.00 -18.76
CA VAL A 227 10.33 -22.51 -17.45
C VAL A 227 9.55 -23.80 -17.71
N GLY A 228 10.21 -24.94 -17.58
CA GLY A 228 9.65 -26.27 -17.88
C GLY A 228 10.49 -27.01 -18.93
N GLY A 229 11.45 -27.79 -18.46
CA GLY A 229 12.51 -28.37 -19.29
C GLY A 229 12.06 -29.31 -20.41
N ARG A 230 12.65 -29.11 -21.59
CA ARG A 230 13.23 -30.12 -22.49
C ARG A 230 14.08 -29.39 -23.55
N PRO A 231 15.33 -29.83 -23.84
CA PRO A 231 16.12 -29.25 -24.91
C PRO A 231 15.57 -29.72 -26.27
N LEU A 232 15.24 -28.78 -27.15
CA LEU A 232 15.08 -29.06 -28.58
C LEU A 232 16.45 -29.05 -29.24
N GLY A 233 16.64 -30.06 -30.09
CA GLY A 233 17.92 -30.54 -30.57
C GLY A 233 18.66 -29.62 -31.55
N GLU A 234 19.85 -30.13 -31.84
CA GLU A 234 20.86 -29.68 -32.79
C GLU A 234 20.26 -29.22 -34.14
N ASP A 235 20.50 -27.96 -34.52
CA ASP A 235 21.26 -27.65 -35.74
C ASP A 235 21.55 -26.14 -35.87
N LYS A 236 22.85 -25.86 -36.04
CA LYS A 236 23.51 -24.79 -36.80
C LYS A 236 22.73 -23.49 -37.13
N GLU A 237 23.14 -22.39 -36.50
CA GLU A 237 23.82 -21.26 -37.17
C GLU A 237 24.30 -20.23 -36.13
N ILE A 238 25.56 -19.81 -36.24
CA ILE A 238 26.24 -18.90 -35.33
C ILE A 238 26.54 -17.62 -36.12
N LEU A 239 26.12 -16.48 -35.55
CA LEU A 239 26.40 -15.10 -35.99
C LEU A 239 25.67 -14.66 -37.26
N ASP A 240 24.67 -13.79 -37.07
CA ASP A 240 24.14 -12.92 -38.12
C ASP A 240 24.69 -11.51 -37.86
N ILE A 241 25.49 -10.99 -38.79
CA ILE A 241 26.08 -9.64 -38.75
C ILE A 241 25.50 -8.88 -39.95
N GLU A 242 24.70 -7.84 -39.70
CA GLU A 242 24.35 -6.80 -40.68
C GLU A 242 25.18 -5.53 -40.46
#